data_AF-A0A4S1GRY7-F1
#
_entry.id   AF-A0A4S1GRY7-F1
#
_cell.length_a   1.000
_cell.length_b   1.000
_cell.length_c   1.000
_cell.angle_alpha   90.00
_cell.angle_beta   90.00
_cell.angle_gamma   90.00
#
_symmetry.space_group_name_H-M   'P 1'
#
loop_
_entity.id
_entity.type
_entity.pdbx_description
1 polymer ?
#
loop_
_entity_poly.entity_id
_entity_poly.type
_entity_poly.pdbx_seq_one_letter_code
_entity_poly.pdbx_strand_id
1 'polypeptide(L)'
;SQLSSKVEAQASQPKIALAIAAAALKSALDRGAPFATELDTFAAIAPDAPELAALRSYADKGVPTRAAIASEVDAAANAMVEAATPVDQNAGFFQSLVSSAESLVKVRPVGAVEGKGAPETVARMEVAVNKGDYAKALSEYDTLPDAVKAAGADFAGKLKARLEVEKQLEALIAGATKA
;
A
#
# COMPACT_ATOMS: atom_id res chain seq x y z
N SER A 1 11.41 -38.22 -33.60
CA SER A 1 11.43 -36.74 -33.63
C SER A 1 10.10 -36.04 -33.84
N GLN A 2 9.16 -36.47 -34.70
CA GLN A 2 7.90 -35.71 -34.91
C GLN A 2 6.79 -35.92 -33.85
N LEU A 3 6.81 -37.06 -33.14
CA LEU A 3 5.86 -37.32 -32.05
C LEU A 3 6.23 -36.55 -30.78
N SER A 4 7.53 -36.52 -30.43
CA SER A 4 8.04 -35.73 -29.30
C SER A 4 7.77 -34.24 -29.46
N SER A 5 8.01 -33.67 -30.66
CA SER A 5 7.75 -32.24 -30.90
C SER A 5 6.27 -31.87 -30.84
N LYS A 6 5.35 -32.76 -31.24
CA LYS A 6 3.91 -32.55 -31.08
C LYS A 6 3.47 -32.60 -29.61
N VAL A 7 4.02 -33.53 -28.83
CA VAL A 7 3.74 -33.64 -27.39
C VAL A 7 4.28 -32.43 -26.63
N GLU A 8 5.49 -31.99 -26.93
CA GLU A 8 6.09 -30.77 -26.37
C GLU A 8 5.28 -29.52 -26.73
N ALA A 9 4.87 -29.39 -28.00
CA ALA A 9 4.04 -28.27 -28.45
C ALA A 9 2.68 -28.26 -27.74
N GLN A 10 2.04 -29.42 -27.58
CA GLN A 10 0.75 -29.55 -26.90
C GLN A 10 0.86 -29.29 -25.39
N ALA A 11 1.93 -29.76 -24.74
CA ALA A 11 2.23 -29.46 -23.34
C ALA A 11 2.56 -27.98 -23.09
N SER A 12 3.00 -27.25 -24.12
CA SER A 12 3.33 -25.82 -24.04
C SER A 12 2.13 -24.90 -24.25
N GLN A 13 1.04 -25.37 -24.88
CA GLN A 13 -0.15 -24.54 -25.15
C GLN A 13 -0.80 -23.97 -23.87
N PRO A 14 -1.03 -24.75 -22.79
CA PRO A 14 -1.61 -24.22 -21.56
C PRO A 14 -0.72 -23.15 -20.90
N LYS A 15 0.60 -23.33 -20.97
CA LYS A 15 1.57 -22.37 -20.40
C LYS A 15 1.54 -21.03 -21.14
N ILE A 16 1.43 -21.06 -22.48
CA ILE A 16 1.29 -19.85 -23.30
C ILE A 16 -0.04 -19.15 -22.98
N ALA A 17 -1.14 -19.90 -22.88
CA ALA A 17 -2.45 -19.35 -22.54
C ALA A 17 -2.46 -18.71 -21.13
N LEU A 18 -1.84 -19.36 -20.14
CA LEU A 18 -1.67 -18.80 -18.79
C LEU A 18 -0.83 -17.53 -18.78
N ALA A 19 0.27 -17.49 -19.54
CA ALA A 19 1.11 -16.30 -19.65
C ALA A 19 0.33 -15.12 -20.26
N ILE A 20 -0.50 -15.37 -21.28
CA ILE A 20 -1.37 -14.35 -21.89
C ILE A 20 -2.43 -13.87 -20.88
N ALA A 21 -3.10 -14.79 -20.18
CA ALA A 21 -4.10 -14.45 -19.17
C ALA A 21 -3.49 -13.64 -18.02
N ALA A 22 -2.29 -14.02 -17.55
CA ALA A 22 -1.58 -13.28 -16.52
C ALA A 22 -1.14 -11.89 -16.99
N ALA A 23 -0.71 -11.75 -18.26
CA ALA A 23 -0.38 -10.45 -18.83
C ALA A 23 -1.63 -9.53 -18.94
N ALA A 24 -2.79 -10.09 -19.30
CA ALA A 24 -4.06 -9.37 -19.31
C ALA A 24 -4.45 -8.90 -17.91
N LEU A 25 -4.36 -9.79 -16.90
CA LEU A 25 -4.61 -9.47 -15.50
C LEU A 25 -3.67 -8.37 -14.99
N LYS A 26 -2.36 -8.49 -15.27
CA LYS A 26 -1.37 -7.44 -14.96
C LYS A 26 -1.75 -6.11 -15.60
N SER A 27 -2.15 -6.13 -16.87
CA SER A 27 -2.54 -4.92 -17.61
C SER A 27 -3.76 -4.24 -17.00
N ALA A 28 -4.76 -4.99 -16.55
CA ALA A 28 -5.94 -4.46 -15.86
C ALA A 28 -5.55 -3.81 -14.52
N LEU A 29 -4.67 -4.46 -13.75
CA LEU A 29 -4.14 -3.95 -12.49
C LEU A 29 -3.28 -2.69 -12.66
N ASP A 30 -2.47 -2.62 -13.72
CA ASP A 30 -1.68 -1.44 -14.04
C ASP A 30 -2.57 -0.23 -14.40
N ARG A 31 -3.75 -0.46 -14.99
CA ARG A 31 -4.79 0.56 -15.21
C ARG A 31 -5.62 0.89 -13.97
N GLY A 32 -5.58 0.04 -12.93
CA GLY A 32 -6.43 0.17 -11.74
C GLY A 32 -7.92 -0.10 -12.00
N ALA A 33 -8.23 -0.79 -13.10
CA ALA A 33 -9.60 -1.15 -13.44
C ALA A 33 -10.04 -2.42 -12.67
N PRO A 34 -11.36 -2.66 -12.53
CA PRO A 34 -11.86 -3.99 -12.21
C PRO A 34 -11.27 -5.04 -13.15
N PHE A 35 -10.96 -6.21 -12.61
CA PHE A 35 -10.21 -7.26 -13.31
C PHE A 35 -10.83 -8.67 -13.15
N ALA A 36 -12.12 -8.72 -12.75
CA ALA A 36 -12.84 -9.98 -12.57
C ALA A 36 -12.85 -10.85 -13.83
N THR A 37 -13.08 -10.26 -15.00
CA THR A 37 -13.09 -10.97 -16.29
C THR A 37 -11.75 -11.65 -16.59
N GLU A 38 -10.64 -10.92 -16.39
CA GLU A 38 -9.29 -11.43 -16.59
C GLU A 38 -8.95 -12.53 -15.58
N LEU A 39 -9.39 -12.36 -14.32
CA LEU A 39 -9.21 -13.37 -13.27
C LEU A 39 -9.99 -14.66 -13.56
N ASP A 40 -11.23 -14.55 -14.04
CA ASP A 40 -12.04 -15.71 -14.43
C ASP A 40 -11.46 -16.43 -15.66
N THR A 41 -10.90 -15.68 -16.61
CA THR A 41 -10.19 -16.25 -17.77
C THR A 41 -8.96 -17.05 -17.31
N PHE A 42 -8.20 -16.52 -16.35
CA PHE A 42 -7.08 -17.26 -15.75
C PHE A 42 -7.57 -18.51 -15.01
N ALA A 43 -8.61 -18.38 -14.18
CA ALA A 43 -9.18 -19.47 -13.39
C ALA A 43 -9.75 -20.60 -14.23
N ALA A 44 -10.23 -20.32 -15.45
CA ALA A 44 -10.69 -21.34 -16.39
C ALA A 44 -9.55 -22.28 -16.85
N ILE A 45 -8.29 -21.83 -16.79
CA ILE A 45 -7.11 -22.60 -17.20
C ILE A 45 -6.41 -23.22 -15.99
N ALA A 46 -6.31 -22.49 -14.87
CA ALA A 46 -5.67 -22.94 -13.63
C ALA A 46 -6.61 -22.72 -12.43
N PRO A 47 -7.66 -23.54 -12.27
CA PRO A 47 -8.69 -23.35 -11.23
C PRO A 47 -8.17 -23.60 -9.80
N ASP A 48 -7.11 -24.39 -9.67
CA ASP A 48 -6.54 -24.79 -8.37
C ASP A 48 -5.49 -23.80 -7.84
N ALA A 49 -5.28 -22.67 -8.53
CA ALA A 49 -4.31 -21.66 -8.10
C ALA A 49 -4.77 -21.01 -6.77
N PRO A 50 -3.99 -21.13 -5.68
CA PRO A 50 -4.40 -20.68 -4.35
C PRO A 50 -4.59 -19.16 -4.25
N GLU A 51 -3.95 -18.39 -5.13
CA GLU A 51 -4.00 -16.93 -5.17
C GLU A 51 -5.36 -16.38 -5.65
N LEU A 52 -6.16 -17.21 -6.35
CA LEU A 52 -7.44 -16.79 -6.94
C LEU A 52 -8.43 -16.26 -5.90
N ALA A 53 -8.49 -16.88 -4.72
CA ALA A 53 -9.41 -16.47 -3.67
C ALA A 53 -9.08 -15.06 -3.14
N ALA A 54 -7.80 -14.77 -2.93
CA ALA A 54 -7.35 -13.46 -2.48
C ALA A 54 -7.60 -12.39 -3.56
N LEU A 55 -7.26 -12.68 -4.83
CA LEU A 55 -7.46 -11.77 -5.95
C LEU A 55 -8.94 -11.44 -6.19
N ARG A 56 -9.86 -12.40 -5.99
CA ARG A 56 -11.31 -12.17 -6.13
C ARG A 56 -11.84 -11.08 -5.20
N SER A 57 -11.28 -10.94 -4.00
CA SER A 57 -11.72 -9.91 -3.04
C SER A 57 -11.51 -8.47 -3.53
N TYR A 58 -10.62 -8.28 -4.52
CA TYR A 58 -10.31 -6.99 -5.13
C TYR A 58 -10.83 -6.86 -6.56
N ALA A 59 -11.25 -7.95 -7.19
CA ALA A 59 -11.48 -8.03 -8.63
C ALA A 59 -12.60 -7.11 -9.13
N ASP A 60 -13.67 -6.96 -8.37
CA ASP A 60 -14.84 -6.15 -8.77
C ASP A 60 -14.58 -4.65 -8.69
N LYS A 61 -13.73 -4.22 -7.74
CA LYS A 61 -13.44 -2.80 -7.50
C LYS A 61 -12.13 -2.34 -8.16
N GLY A 62 -11.21 -3.27 -8.40
CA GLY A 62 -9.83 -2.95 -8.70
C GLY A 62 -9.06 -2.45 -7.46
N VAL A 63 -7.81 -2.07 -7.68
CA VAL A 63 -6.97 -1.41 -6.68
C VAL A 63 -6.39 -0.12 -7.26
N PRO A 64 -6.17 0.92 -6.44
CA PRO A 64 -5.55 2.16 -6.91
C PRO A 64 -4.25 1.90 -7.66
N THR A 65 -3.99 2.71 -8.69
CA THR A 65 -2.73 2.65 -9.43
C THR A 65 -1.60 3.19 -8.57
N ARG A 66 -0.36 2.79 -8.87
CA ARG A 66 0.82 3.35 -8.19
C ARG A 66 0.89 4.87 -8.33
N ALA A 67 0.50 5.39 -9.50
CA ALA A 67 0.44 6.83 -9.77
C ALA A 67 -0.65 7.52 -8.92
N ALA A 68 -1.83 6.92 -8.78
CA ALA A 68 -2.88 7.45 -7.91
C ALA A 68 -2.43 7.49 -6.45
N ILE A 69 -1.81 6.41 -5.95
CA ILE A 69 -1.26 6.36 -4.59
C ILE A 69 -0.19 7.44 -4.40
N ALA A 70 0.74 7.61 -5.35
CA ALA A 70 1.76 8.65 -5.28
C ALA A 70 1.15 10.06 -5.29
N SER A 71 0.06 10.29 -6.03
CA SER A 71 -0.61 11.61 -6.04
C SER A 71 -1.36 11.94 -4.74
N GLU A 72 -1.70 10.93 -3.94
CA GLU A 72 -2.45 11.11 -2.68
C GLU A 72 -1.55 11.18 -1.44
N VAL A 73 -0.26 10.82 -1.57
CA VAL A 73 0.63 10.65 -0.43
C VAL A 73 0.86 11.95 0.34
N ASP A 74 1.02 13.08 -0.37
CA ASP A 74 1.27 14.38 0.26
C ASP A 74 0.09 14.79 1.16
N ALA A 75 -1.15 14.58 0.68
CA ALA A 75 -2.35 14.88 1.43
C ALA A 75 -2.49 13.99 2.67
N ALA A 76 -2.20 12.69 2.54
CA ALA A 76 -2.21 11.76 3.66
C ALA A 76 -1.12 12.10 4.68
N ALA A 77 0.09 12.42 4.23
CA ALA A 77 1.20 12.80 5.07
C ALA A 77 0.89 14.07 5.88
N ASN A 78 0.30 15.09 5.26
CA ASN A 78 -0.12 16.32 5.95
C ASN A 78 -1.14 16.03 7.05
N ALA A 79 -2.20 15.26 6.76
CA ALA A 79 -3.20 14.89 7.75
C ALA A 79 -2.61 14.11 8.93
N MET A 80 -1.63 13.24 8.65
CA MET A 80 -0.93 12.47 9.67
C MET A 80 -0.02 13.34 10.55
N VAL A 81 0.68 14.31 9.96
CA VAL A 81 1.54 15.27 10.70
C VAL A 81 0.69 16.22 11.55
N GLU A 82 -0.46 16.67 11.04
CA GLU A 82 -1.42 17.47 11.81
C GLU A 82 -1.94 16.69 13.02
N ALA A 83 -2.31 15.42 12.84
CA ALA A 83 -2.75 14.54 13.92
C ALA A 83 -1.65 14.22 14.96
N ALA A 84 -0.38 14.42 14.60
CA ALA A 84 0.75 14.31 15.52
C ALA A 84 0.95 15.56 16.38
N THR A 85 0.38 16.69 15.99
CA THR A 85 0.54 17.97 16.71
C THR A 85 -0.41 18.00 17.90
N PRO A 86 0.09 18.21 19.14
CA PRO A 86 -0.78 18.40 20.29
C PRO A 86 -1.62 19.66 20.07
N VAL A 87 -2.94 19.50 19.97
CA VAL A 87 -3.86 20.64 20.01
C VAL A 87 -3.86 21.16 21.44
N ASP A 88 -3.12 22.24 21.69
CA ASP A 88 -3.20 22.96 22.96
C ASP A 88 -4.54 23.70 23.01
N GLN A 89 -5.57 23.00 23.49
CA GLN A 89 -6.94 23.53 23.62
C GLN A 89 -7.04 24.74 24.58
N ASN A 90 -5.97 25.06 25.32
CA ASN A 90 -5.90 26.21 26.23
C ASN A 90 -5.12 27.41 25.67
N ALA A 91 -4.47 27.28 24.50
CA ALA A 91 -3.63 28.35 23.94
C ALA A 91 -4.43 29.56 23.40
N GLY A 92 -5.71 29.38 23.07
CA GLY A 92 -6.49 30.37 22.32
C GLY A 92 -7.20 31.47 23.14
N PHE A 93 -7.48 31.26 24.43
CA PHE A 93 -8.33 32.20 25.18
C PHE A 93 -7.71 32.82 26.44
N PHE A 94 -6.71 32.19 27.06
CA PHE A 94 -6.10 32.70 28.30
C PHE A 94 -4.65 33.18 28.17
N GLN A 95 -3.97 32.89 27.05
CA GLN A 95 -2.55 33.23 26.87
C GLN A 95 -2.30 34.69 26.45
N SER A 96 -3.31 35.39 25.91
CA SER A 96 -3.19 36.81 25.52
C SER A 96 -3.26 37.78 26.71
N LEU A 97 -3.78 37.34 27.86
CA LEU A 97 -3.94 38.19 29.05
C LEU A 97 -2.89 37.91 30.14
N VAL A 98 -2.22 36.76 30.12
CA VAL A 98 -1.21 36.34 31.13
C VAL A 98 0.20 36.34 30.52
N SER A 99 0.56 37.38 29.78
CA SER A 99 1.92 37.58 29.25
C SER A 99 2.70 38.68 29.97
N SER A 100 2.16 39.25 31.06
CA SER A 100 2.76 40.45 31.70
C SER A 100 3.22 40.33 33.15
N ALA A 101 3.25 39.15 33.82
CA ALA A 101 3.68 39.16 35.24
C ALA A 101 4.40 37.96 35.86
N GLU A 102 4.57 36.78 35.24
CA GLU A 102 5.18 35.64 35.98
C GLU A 102 6.32 34.97 35.21
N SER A 103 7.46 35.66 35.20
CA SER A 103 8.75 34.98 35.19
C SER A 103 9.01 34.49 36.61
N LEU A 104 8.83 33.20 36.87
CA LEU A 104 9.63 32.44 37.84
C LEU A 104 9.34 30.93 37.70
N VAL A 105 10.31 30.24 37.12
CA VAL A 105 10.60 28.79 37.27
C VAL A 105 9.54 27.81 36.74
N LYS A 106 9.38 27.75 35.40
CA LYS A 106 8.95 26.50 34.76
C LYS A 106 10.16 25.59 34.59
N VAL A 107 10.26 24.58 35.45
CA VAL A 107 11.19 23.46 35.29
C VAL A 107 10.81 22.73 34.00
N ARG A 108 11.61 22.92 32.94
CA ARG A 108 11.53 22.14 31.71
C ARG A 108 11.93 20.70 32.02
N PRO A 109 11.08 19.69 31.76
CA PRO A 109 11.57 18.33 31.62
C PRO A 109 12.56 18.31 30.46
N VAL A 110 13.82 18.03 30.76
CA VAL A 110 14.80 17.62 29.75
C VAL A 110 14.49 16.17 29.40
N GLY A 111 13.53 16.00 28.48
CA GLY A 111 13.13 14.71 27.93
C GLY A 111 13.05 14.80 26.41
N ALA A 112 14.22 14.59 25.79
CA ALA A 112 14.44 14.20 24.39
C ALA A 112 13.48 14.75 23.32
N VAL A 113 13.86 15.89 22.71
CA VAL A 113 13.52 16.15 21.30
C VAL A 113 14.78 15.89 20.48
N GLU A 114 15.11 14.61 20.32
CA GLU A 114 16.10 14.06 19.39
C GLU A 114 15.56 12.74 18.80
N GLY A 115 15.10 12.75 17.54
CA GLY A 115 14.82 11.55 16.71
C GLY A 115 13.57 10.72 17.05
N LYS A 116 12.99 10.03 16.05
CA LYS A 116 11.78 9.18 16.14
C LYS A 116 10.44 9.91 16.32
N GLY A 117 10.33 11.19 15.95
CA GLY A 117 9.05 11.88 15.92
C GLY A 117 8.12 11.31 14.84
N ALA A 118 6.81 11.49 15.05
CA ALA A 118 5.81 11.10 14.07
C ALA A 118 5.98 11.83 12.72
N PRO A 119 6.31 13.14 12.66
CA PRO A 119 6.53 13.82 11.38
C PRO A 119 7.70 13.25 10.56
N GLU A 120 8.83 12.92 11.19
CA GLU A 120 9.98 12.33 10.49
C GLU A 120 9.68 10.92 9.99
N THR A 121 8.83 10.18 10.71
CA THR A 121 8.39 8.83 10.32
C THR A 121 7.39 8.89 9.17
N VAL A 122 6.47 9.85 9.19
CA VAL A 122 5.57 10.14 8.06
C VAL A 122 6.36 10.54 6.81
N ALA A 123 7.39 11.38 6.94
CA ALA A 123 8.26 11.73 5.81
C ALA A 123 9.01 10.52 5.22
N ARG A 124 9.47 9.56 6.06
CA ARG A 124 10.08 8.30 5.56
C ARG A 124 9.06 7.42 4.85
N MET A 125 7.84 7.35 5.36
CA MET A 125 6.72 6.66 4.71
C MET A 125 6.44 7.26 3.32
N GLU A 126 6.36 8.58 3.21
CA GLU A 126 6.13 9.30 1.96
C GLU A 126 7.21 9.00 0.91
N VAL A 127 8.49 9.06 1.31
CA VAL A 127 9.62 8.71 0.44
C VAL A 127 9.54 7.25 -0.02
N ALA A 128 9.11 6.32 0.85
CA ALA A 128 8.94 4.92 0.48
C ALA A 128 7.82 4.73 -0.54
N VAL A 129 6.67 5.41 -0.37
CA VAL A 129 5.57 5.41 -1.34
C VAL A 129 6.01 5.92 -2.70
N ASN A 130 6.71 7.05 -2.74
CA ASN A 130 7.20 7.65 -3.99
C ASN A 130 8.23 6.77 -4.71
N LYS A 131 8.91 5.88 -3.99
CA LYS A 131 9.79 4.84 -4.55
C LYS A 131 9.05 3.55 -4.94
N GLY A 132 7.76 3.45 -4.67
CA GLY A 132 6.97 2.24 -4.86
C GLY A 132 7.28 1.12 -3.85
N ASP A 133 7.94 1.44 -2.75
CA ASP A 133 8.27 0.51 -1.66
C ASP A 133 7.17 0.54 -0.60
N TYR A 134 6.03 -0.07 -0.94
CA TYR A 134 4.84 -0.07 -0.07
C TYR A 134 5.04 -0.93 1.19
N ALA A 135 5.88 -1.96 1.12
CA ALA A 135 6.22 -2.76 2.30
C ALA A 135 6.95 -1.91 3.35
N LYS A 136 7.93 -1.11 2.92
CA LYS A 136 8.62 -0.17 3.81
C LYS A 136 7.71 0.95 4.29
N ALA A 137 6.87 1.51 3.42
CA ALA A 137 5.93 2.55 3.82
C ALA A 137 4.98 2.06 4.94
N LEU A 138 4.44 0.86 4.79
CA LEU A 138 3.56 0.26 5.81
C LEU A 138 4.29 -0.07 7.11
N SER A 139 5.56 -0.50 7.03
CA SER A 139 6.40 -0.70 8.22
C SER A 139 6.61 0.60 9.00
N GLU A 140 6.90 1.72 8.32
CA GLU A 140 7.01 3.03 8.98
C GLU A 140 5.65 3.44 9.57
N TYR A 141 4.55 3.27 8.82
CA TYR A 141 3.19 3.55 9.28
C TYR A 141 2.82 2.79 10.56
N ASP A 142 3.17 1.51 10.68
CA ASP A 142 2.82 0.68 11.83
C ASP A 142 3.53 1.13 13.13
N THR A 143 4.64 1.87 13.02
CA THR A 143 5.36 2.45 14.17
C THR A 143 4.76 3.76 14.68
N LEU A 144 3.81 4.35 13.96
CA LEU A 144 3.22 5.64 14.31
C LEU A 144 2.22 5.53 15.48
N PRO A 145 2.02 6.61 16.26
CA PRO A 145 0.99 6.68 17.28
C PRO A 145 -0.41 6.45 16.71
N ASP A 146 -1.34 5.94 17.52
CA ASP A 146 -2.68 5.56 17.06
C ASP A 146 -3.47 6.72 16.42
N ALA A 147 -3.33 7.94 16.95
CA ALA A 147 -3.95 9.13 16.36
C ALA A 147 -3.45 9.41 14.93
N VAL A 148 -2.16 9.22 14.71
CA VAL A 148 -1.51 9.43 13.40
C VAL A 148 -1.89 8.30 12.44
N LYS A 149 -1.92 7.05 12.91
CA LYS A 149 -2.40 5.91 12.12
C LYS A 149 -3.85 6.10 11.71
N ALA A 150 -4.72 6.56 12.62
CA ALA A 150 -6.12 6.82 12.31
C ALA A 150 -6.29 7.85 11.19
N ALA A 151 -5.51 8.94 11.21
CA ALA A 151 -5.51 9.95 10.15
C ALA A 151 -5.08 9.41 8.78
N GLY A 152 -4.18 8.41 8.75
CA GLY A 152 -3.69 7.78 7.52
C GLY A 152 -4.34 6.44 7.16
N ALA A 153 -5.39 6.01 7.87
CA ALA A 153 -5.90 4.63 7.79
C ALA A 153 -6.39 4.26 6.38
N ASP A 154 -7.15 5.15 5.73
CA ASP A 154 -7.64 4.92 4.37
C ASP A 154 -6.50 4.79 3.36
N PHE A 155 -5.49 5.66 3.49
CA PHE A 155 -4.31 5.63 2.64
C PHE A 155 -3.50 4.35 2.85
N ALA A 156 -3.22 3.98 4.10
CA ALA A 156 -2.57 2.71 4.42
C ALA A 156 -3.36 1.49 3.90
N GLY A 157 -4.69 1.55 3.90
CA GLY A 157 -5.56 0.55 3.28
C GLY A 157 -5.31 0.40 1.78
N LYS A 158 -5.16 1.52 1.05
CA LYS A 158 -4.82 1.50 -0.39
C LYS A 158 -3.45 0.88 -0.65
N LEU A 159 -2.45 1.22 0.16
CA LEU A 159 -1.10 0.62 0.09
C LEU A 159 -1.15 -0.90 0.32
N LYS A 160 -1.86 -1.34 1.38
CA LYS A 160 -2.02 -2.77 1.72
C LYS A 160 -2.71 -3.53 0.59
N ALA A 161 -3.81 -3.00 0.07
CA ALA A 161 -4.54 -3.61 -1.04
C ALA A 161 -3.66 -3.76 -2.28
N ARG A 162 -2.93 -2.71 -2.65
CA ARG A 162 -2.05 -2.74 -3.82
C ARG A 162 -0.90 -3.74 -3.65
N LEU A 163 -0.24 -3.73 -2.50
CA LEU A 163 0.87 -4.64 -2.19
C LEU A 163 0.41 -6.10 -2.19
N GLU A 164 -0.73 -6.39 -1.59
CA GLU A 164 -1.28 -7.75 -1.52
C GLU A 164 -1.61 -8.27 -2.92
N VAL A 165 -2.30 -7.48 -3.74
CA VAL A 165 -2.64 -7.89 -5.11
C VAL A 165 -1.40 -8.11 -5.97
N GLU A 166 -0.38 -7.25 -5.86
CA GLU A 166 0.89 -7.42 -6.58
C GLU A 166 1.61 -8.71 -6.16
N LYS A 167 1.66 -9.00 -4.85
CA LYS A 167 2.25 -10.24 -4.33
C LYS A 167 1.50 -11.49 -4.82
N GLN A 168 0.17 -11.47 -4.79
CA GLN A 168 -0.64 -12.58 -5.26
C GLN A 168 -0.50 -12.78 -6.77
N LEU A 169 -0.43 -11.71 -7.55
CA LEU A 169 -0.19 -11.79 -8.99
C LEU A 169 1.20 -12.39 -9.31
N GLU A 170 2.24 -11.96 -8.59
CA GLU A 170 3.58 -12.51 -8.76
C GLU A 170 3.64 -14.01 -8.43
N ALA A 171 2.99 -14.42 -7.34
CA ALA A 171 2.87 -15.84 -6.97
C ALA A 171 2.08 -16.64 -8.03
N LEU A 172 0.98 -16.09 -8.54
CA LEU A 172 0.17 -16.67 -9.61
C LEU A 172 1.00 -16.91 -10.89
N ILE A 173 1.80 -15.91 -11.31
CA ILE A 173 2.69 -16.01 -12.47
C ILE A 173 3.80 -17.04 -12.24
N ALA A 174 4.39 -17.04 -11.03
CA ALA A 174 5.42 -18.01 -10.66
C ALA A 174 4.87 -19.45 -10.63
N GLY A 175 3.62 -19.64 -10.21
CA GLY A 175 2.92 -20.93 -10.27
C GLY A 175 2.69 -21.40 -11.70
N ALA A 176 2.18 -20.50 -12.56
CA ALA A 176 1.88 -20.77 -13.97
C ALA A 176 3.11 -21.16 -14.81
N THR A 177 4.30 -20.67 -14.43
CA THR A 177 5.57 -20.99 -15.14
C THR A 177 6.22 -22.29 -14.65
N LYS A 178 5.85 -22.78 -13.45
CA LYS A 178 6.37 -24.02 -12.87
C LYS A 178 5.53 -25.25 -13.23
N ALA A 179 4.21 -25.08 -13.41
CA ALA A 179 3.33 -26.09 -13.99
C ALA A 179 3.69 -26.33 -15.45
#